data_AF-A0A1V6DEB0-F1
#
_entry.id   AF-A0A1V6DEB0-F1
#
_cell.length_a   1.000
_cell.length_b   1.000
_cell.length_c   1.000
_cell.angle_alpha   90.00
_cell.angle_beta   90.00
_cell.angle_gamma   90.00
#
_symmetry.space_group_name_H-M   'P 1'
#
loop_
_entity.id
_entity.type
_entity.pdbx_description
1 polymer ?
#
loop_
_entity_poly.entity_id
_entity_poly.type
_entity_poly.pdbx_seq_one_letter_code
_entity_poly.pdbx_strand_id
1 'polypeptide(L)'
;MDLLFLLARRGNEELNRWLSENPLVLGGVFLLIGLAVGGWGLYELKKGVAYSKRGKVVEGTHGKALAIIRIVAGAGCILFAVIKMILG
;
A
#
# COMPACT_ATOMS: atom_id res chain seq x y z
N MET A 1 27.00 -3.50 3.31
CA MET A 1 25.57 -3.18 3.10
C MET A 1 25.14 -3.48 1.66
N ASP A 2 25.93 -4.25 0.89
CA ASP A 2 25.77 -4.36 -0.57
C ASP A 2 25.18 -5.69 -1.04
N LEU A 3 25.35 -6.78 -0.26
CA LEU A 3 24.88 -8.12 -0.66
C LEU A 3 23.34 -8.23 -0.66
N LEU A 4 22.69 -7.64 0.35
CA LEU A 4 21.22 -7.59 0.43
C LEU A 4 20.63 -6.71 -0.69
N PHE A 5 21.32 -5.62 -1.03
CA PHE A 5 20.91 -4.71 -2.09
C PHE A 5 21.08 -5.34 -3.47
N LEU A 6 22.15 -6.12 -3.69
CA LEU A 6 22.39 -6.90 -4.91
C LEU A 6 21.41 -8.08 -5.08
N LEU A 7 21.09 -8.80 -4.00
CA LEU A 7 20.08 -9.87 -4.02
C LEU A 7 18.68 -9.31 -4.24
N ALA A 8 18.34 -8.19 -3.60
CA ALA A 8 17.09 -7.49 -3.82
C ALA A 8 16.99 -6.96 -5.26
N ARG A 9 18.09 -6.52 -5.87
CA ARG A 9 18.09 -6.01 -7.26
C ARG A 9 17.94 -7.13 -8.29
N ARG A 10 18.66 -8.25 -8.12
CA ARG A 10 18.53 -9.42 -9.01
C ARG A 10 17.15 -10.08 -8.92
N GLY A 11 16.63 -10.28 -7.71
CA GLY A 11 15.29 -10.80 -7.51
C GLY A 11 14.21 -9.84 -8.02
N ASN A 12 14.41 -8.52 -7.88
CA ASN A 12 13.49 -7.53 -8.42
C ASN A 12 13.54 -7.43 -9.94
N GLU A 13 14.66 -7.60 -10.63
CA GLU A 13 14.69 -7.44 -12.09
C GLU A 13 13.86 -8.50 -12.81
N GLU A 14 13.96 -9.75 -12.38
CA GLU A 14 13.16 -10.86 -12.92
C GLU A 14 11.69 -10.74 -12.52
N LEU A 15 11.41 -10.40 -11.26
CA LEU A 15 10.05 -10.17 -10.78
C LEU A 15 9.40 -8.96 -11.47
N ASN A 16 10.14 -7.87 -11.65
CA ASN A 16 9.65 -6.64 -12.28
C ASN A 16 9.48 -6.83 -13.80
N ARG A 17 10.32 -7.67 -14.43
CA ARG A 17 10.12 -8.10 -15.82
C ARG A 17 8.84 -8.94 -15.95
N TRP A 18 8.64 -9.92 -15.08
CA TRP A 18 7.43 -10.73 -15.06
C TRP A 18 6.16 -9.92 -14.72
N LEU A 19 6.25 -8.96 -13.79
CA LEU A 19 5.18 -8.01 -13.46
C LEU A 19 4.89 -7.03 -14.59
N SER A 20 5.90 -6.71 -15.41
CA SER A 20 5.71 -5.94 -16.65
C SER A 20 5.06 -6.77 -17.75
N GLU A 21 5.27 -8.08 -17.78
CA GLU A 21 4.60 -9.01 -18.71
C GLU A 21 3.18 -9.38 -18.24
N ASN A 22 2.87 -9.18 -16.96
CA ASN A 22 1.58 -9.49 -16.34
C ASN A 22 1.00 -8.26 -15.60
N PRO A 23 0.62 -7.20 -16.32
CA PRO A 23 0.14 -5.94 -15.74
C PRO A 23 -1.11 -6.13 -14.86
N LEU A 24 -1.95 -7.11 -15.18
CA LEU A 24 -3.12 -7.49 -14.37
C LEU A 24 -2.75 -8.01 -12.98
N VAL A 25 -1.65 -8.77 -12.86
CA VAL A 25 -1.20 -9.31 -11.57
C VAL A 25 -0.62 -8.19 -10.71
N LEU A 26 0.23 -7.34 -11.29
CA LEU A 26 0.78 -6.18 -10.59
C LEU A 26 -0.34 -5.24 -10.11
N GLY A 27 -1.28 -4.92 -10.99
CA GLY A 27 -2.44 -4.11 -10.66
C GLY A 27 -3.31 -4.75 -9.59
N GLY A 28 -3.62 -6.04 -9.71
CA GLY A 28 -4.41 -6.78 -8.73
C GLY A 28 -3.79 -6.78 -7.32
N VAL A 29 -2.46 -6.95 -7.22
CA VAL A 29 -1.75 -6.87 -5.93
C VAL A 29 -1.84 -5.48 -5.32
N PHE A 30 -1.61 -4.43 -6.11
CA PHE A 30 -1.72 -3.05 -5.63
C PHE A 30 -3.17 -2.66 -5.27
N LEU A 31 -4.16 -3.23 -5.97
CA LEU A 31 -5.57 -3.05 -5.66
C LEU A 31 -5.90 -3.65 -4.28
N LEU A 32 -5.47 -4.89 -4.02
CA LEU A 32 -5.67 -5.56 -2.73
C LEU A 32 -4.99 -4.81 -1.59
N ILE A 33 -3.75 -4.36 -1.80
CA ILE A 33 -3.02 -3.54 -0.82
C ILE A 33 -3.76 -2.22 -0.57
N GLY A 34 -4.18 -1.54 -1.63
CA GLY A 34 -4.90 -0.28 -1.54
C GLY A 34 -6.23 -0.40 -0.80
N LEU A 35 -6.99 -1.48 -1.06
CA LEU A 35 -8.23 -1.79 -0.34
C LEU A 35 -7.97 -2.15 1.13
N ALA A 36 -6.93 -2.93 1.42
CA ALA A 36 -6.58 -3.29 2.79
C ALA A 36 -6.16 -2.05 3.60
N VAL A 37 -5.27 -1.22 3.06
CA VAL A 37 -4.76 -0.02 3.74
C VAL A 37 -5.85 1.06 3.85
N GLY A 38 -6.59 1.30 2.76
CA GLY A 38 -7.69 2.26 2.74
C GLY A 38 -8.84 1.83 3.65
N GLY A 39 -9.23 0.56 3.61
CA GLY A 39 -10.26 -0.03 4.46
C GLY A 39 -9.88 -0.01 5.94
N TRP A 40 -8.61 -0.32 6.27
CA TRP A 40 -8.10 -0.19 7.64
C TRP A 40 -8.11 1.26 8.12
N GLY A 41 -7.69 2.21 7.28
CA GLY A 41 -7.76 3.63 7.60
C GLY A 41 -9.21 4.10 7.84
N LEU A 42 -10.16 3.63 7.03
CA LEU A 42 -11.58 3.92 7.22
C LEU A 42 -12.14 3.34 8.53
N TYR A 43 -11.71 2.13 8.89
CA TYR A 43 -12.07 1.48 10.14
C TYR A 43 -11.53 2.24 11.36
N GLU A 44 -10.27 2.65 11.32
CA GLU A 44 -9.64 3.49 12.35
C GLU A 44 -10.34 4.85 12.47
N LEU A 45 -10.69 5.46 11.34
CA LEU A 45 -11.41 6.73 11.32
C LEU A 45 -12.79 6.62 11.96
N LYS A 46 -13.54 5.54 11.68
CA LYS A 46 -14.85 5.27 12.29
C LYS A 46 -14.76 5.04 13.80
N LYS A 47 -13.69 4.39 14.26
CA LYS A 47 -13.48 4.15 15.70
C LYS A 47 -12.89 5.36 16.43
N GLY A 48 -12.40 6.37 15.72
CA GLY A 48 -11.75 7.54 16.32
C GLY A 48 -10.39 7.23 16.95
N VAL A 49 -9.84 6.05 16.68
CA VAL A 49 -8.56 5.54 17.20
C VAL A 49 -7.71 5.05 16.03
N ALA A 50 -6.45 5.46 15.98
CA ALA A 50 -5.48 4.91 15.03
C ALA A 50 -4.39 4.14 15.75
N TYR A 51 -3.94 3.03 15.18
CA TYR A 51 -2.85 2.26 15.74
C TYR A 51 -1.53 2.72 15.13
N SER A 52 -0.58 3.07 16.00
CA SER A 52 0.80 3.34 15.60
C SER A 52 1.49 2.01 15.22
N LYS A 53 2.61 2.08 14.50
CA LYS A 53 3.44 0.90 14.11
C LYS A 53 3.87 0.03 15.30
N ARG A 54 3.87 0.58 16.52
CA ARG A 54 4.19 -0.12 17.78
C ARG A 54 2.95 -0.60 18.55
N GLY A 55 1.79 -0.68 17.91
CA GLY A 55 0.53 -1.10 18.54
C GLY A 55 -0.04 -0.10 19.55
N LYS A 56 0.60 1.06 19.73
CA LYS A 56 0.08 2.12 20.61
C LYS A 56 -1.13 2.78 19.96
N VAL A 57 -2.22 2.88 20.73
CA VAL A 57 -3.42 3.61 20.35
C VAL A 57 -3.09 5.11 20.37
N VAL A 58 -3.35 5.78 19.25
CA VAL A 58 -3.26 7.23 19.11
C VAL A 58 -4.69 7.75 19.01
N GLU A 59 -5.12 8.44 20.06
CA GLU A 59 -6.45 9.02 20.19
C GLU A 59 -6.47 10.50 19.76
N GLY A 60 -7.67 11.02 19.51
CA GLY A 60 -7.90 12.43 19.21
C GLY A 60 -7.49 12.84 17.80
N THR A 61 -7.14 14.11 17.63
CA THR A 61 -6.88 14.75 16.33
C THR A 61 -5.74 14.06 15.56
N HIS A 62 -4.71 13.58 16.26
CA HIS A 62 -3.57 12.88 15.65
C HIS A 62 -3.93 11.47 15.17
N GLY A 63 -4.84 10.77 15.87
CA GLY A 63 -5.36 9.49 15.42
C GLY A 63 -6.15 9.62 14.11
N LYS A 64 -7.04 10.62 14.04
CA LYS A 64 -7.78 10.93 12.81
C LYS A 64 -6.88 11.30 11.63
N ALA A 65 -5.83 12.11 11.87
CA ALA A 65 -4.88 12.47 10.83
C ALA A 65 -4.14 11.25 10.26
N LEU A 66 -3.69 10.33 11.11
CA LEU A 66 -3.04 9.08 10.68
C LEU A 66 -3.98 8.19 9.85
N ALA A 67 -5.24 8.08 10.27
CA ALA A 67 -6.26 7.33 9.53
C ALA A 67 -6.52 7.95 8.14
N ILE A 68 -6.61 9.28 8.06
CA ILE A 68 -6.78 10.00 6.77
C ILE A 68 -5.58 9.76 5.85
N ILE A 69 -4.35 9.84 6.35
CA ILE A 69 -3.15 9.58 5.56
C ILE A 69 -3.19 8.16 4.98
N ARG A 70 -3.63 7.16 5.76
CA ARG A 70 -3.80 5.78 5.27
C ARG A 70 -4.88 5.66 4.19
N ILE A 71 -6.00 6.36 4.35
CA ILE A 71 -7.05 6.39 3.32
C ILE A 71 -6.53 7.00 2.02
N VAL A 72 -5.82 8.13 2.09
CA VAL A 72 -5.23 8.79 0.92
C VAL A 72 -4.18 7.91 0.25
N ALA A 73 -3.30 7.26 1.03
CA ALA A 73 -2.33 6.32 0.51
C ALA A 73 -3.00 5.10 -0.16
N GLY A 74 -4.04 4.54 0.46
CA GLY A 74 -4.83 3.45 -0.09
C GLY A 74 -5.51 3.83 -1.41
N ALA A 75 -6.11 5.03 -1.48
CA ALA A 75 -6.71 5.56 -2.69
C ALA A 75 -5.66 5.75 -3.82
N GLY A 76 -4.47 6.24 -3.47
CA GLY A 76 -3.34 6.34 -4.42
C GLY A 76 -2.91 4.99 -4.96
N CYS A 77 -2.83 3.95 -4.11
CA CYS A 77 -2.53 2.58 -4.53
C CYS A 77 -3.61 2.00 -5.44
N ILE A 78 -4.90 2.25 -5.16
CA ILE A 78 -6.01 1.82 -6.02
C ILE A 78 -5.95 2.53 -7.38
N LEU A 79 -5.69 3.84 -7.38
CA LEU A 79 -5.57 4.60 -8.63
C LEU A 79 -4.41 4.09 -9.48
N PHE A 80 -3.24 3.87 -8.86
CA PHE A 80 -2.08 3.28 -9.53
C PHE A 80 -2.41 1.88 -10.08
N ALA A 81 -3.06 1.03 -9.30
CA ALA A 81 -3.50 -0.30 -9.72
C ALA A 81 -4.40 -0.24 -10.95
N VAL A 82 -5.43 0.60 -10.92
CA VAL A 82 -6.38 0.75 -12.04
C VAL A 82 -5.69 1.27 -13.29
N ILE A 83 -4.85 2.32 -13.16
CA ILE A 83 -4.08 2.86 -14.29
C ILE A 83 -3.17 1.77 -14.88
N LYS A 84 -2.50 0.98 -14.04
CA LYS A 84 -1.60 -0.08 -14.48
C LYS A 84 -2.33 -1.27 -15.11
N MET A 85 -3.58 -1.55 -14.72
CA MET A 85 -4.40 -2.58 -15.38
C MET A 85 -4.98 -2.11 -16.73
N ILE A 86 -5.21 -0.80 -16.90
CA ILE A 86 -5.80 -0.24 -18.13
C ILE A 86 -4.73 0.08 -19.18
N LEU A 87 -3.58 0.63 -18.75
CA LEU A 87 -2.51 1.11 -19.63
C LEU A 87 -1.29 0.18 -19.67
N GLY A 88 -1.21 -0.79 -18.76
CA GLY A 88 -0.08 -1.72 -18.64
C GLY A 88 -0.18 -2.90 -19.57
#